data_AF-A0A1S1NC92-F1
#
_entry.id   AF-A0A1S1NC92-F1
#
_cell.length_a   1.000
_cell.length_b   1.000
_cell.length_c   1.000
_cell.angle_alpha   90.00
_cell.angle_beta   90.00
_cell.angle_gamma   90.00
#
_symmetry.space_group_name_H-M   'P 1'
#
loop_
_entity.id
_entity.type
_entity.pdbx_description
1 polymer ?
#
loop_
_entity_poly.entity_id
_entity_poly.type
_entity_poly.pdbx_seq_one_letter_code
_entity_poly.pdbx_strand_id
1 'polypeptide(L)' 'MDYGTYRGILTLVILVLFIVIVAWAYSKRTKNRFDDAANAIFEDEKEHKKTISNEEKESEK' A
#
# COMPACT_ATOMS: atom_id res chain seq x y z
N MET A 1 -15.58 -15.48 -39.70
CA MET A 1 -15.08 -16.01 -38.41
C MET A 1 -16.27 -16.59 -37.70
N ASP A 2 -16.28 -17.89 -37.48
CA ASP A 2 -17.43 -18.65 -36.98
C ASP A 2 -17.69 -18.45 -35.48
N TYR A 3 -18.90 -18.82 -35.04
CA TYR A 3 -19.37 -18.73 -33.65
C TYR A 3 -18.40 -19.40 -32.64
N GLY A 4 -17.71 -20.46 -33.06
CA GLY A 4 -16.68 -21.13 -32.25
C GLY A 4 -15.46 -20.26 -31.95
N THR A 5 -15.01 -19.44 -32.90
CA THR A 5 -13.89 -18.50 -32.69
C THR A 5 -14.28 -17.36 -31.78
N TYR A 6 -15.50 -16.82 -31.91
CA TYR A 6 -16.02 -15.78 -31.02
C TYR A 6 -16.14 -16.27 -29.58
N ARG A 7 -16.65 -17.49 -29.37
CA ARG A 7 -16.75 -18.09 -28.03
C ARG A 7 -15.36 -18.28 -27.40
N GLY A 8 -14.39 -18.76 -28.19
CA GLY A 8 -13.01 -18.96 -27.73
C GLY A 8 -12.27 -17.66 -27.39
N ILE A 9 -12.43 -16.61 -28.22
CA ILE A 9 -11.90 -15.27 -27.92
C ILE A 9 -12.51 -14.75 -26.62
N LEU A 10 -13.82 -14.90 -26.44
CA LEU A 10 -14.53 -14.36 -25.29
C LEU A 10 -14.08 -15.02 -23.97
N THR A 11 -13.88 -16.34 -23.94
CA THR A 11 -13.30 -17.02 -22.76
C THR A 11 -11.87 -16.57 -22.48
N LEU A 12 -11.04 -16.38 -23.52
CA LEU A 12 -9.67 -15.92 -23.35
C LEU A 12 -9.63 -14.49 -22.78
N VAL A 13 -10.47 -13.60 -23.30
CA VAL A 13 -10.59 -12.21 -22.82
C VAL A 13 -11.04 -12.18 -21.37
N ILE A 14 -12.06 -12.95 -20.98
CA ILE A 14 -12.53 -13.04 -19.60
C ILE A 14 -11.42 -13.57 -18.67
N LEU A 15 -10.68 -14.59 -19.11
CA LEU A 15 -9.57 -15.16 -18.34
C LEU A 15 -8.45 -14.15 -18.11
N VAL A 16 -8.05 -13.42 -19.16
CA VAL A 16 -7.03 -12.36 -19.05
C VAL A 16 -7.53 -11.23 -18.14
N LEU A 17 -8.77 -10.79 -18.33
CA LEU A 17 -9.39 -9.73 -17.53
C LEU A 17 -9.41 -10.10 -16.03
N PHE A 18 -9.74 -11.35 -15.71
CA PHE A 18 -9.71 -11.85 -14.33
C PHE A 18 -8.32 -11.75 -13.71
N ILE A 19 -7.29 -12.21 -14.42
CA ILE A 19 -5.89 -12.17 -13.94
C ILE A 19 -5.44 -10.72 -13.69
N VAL A 20 -5.79 -9.79 -14.60
CA VAL A 20 -5.44 -8.37 -14.45
C VAL A 20 -6.07 -7.77 -13.19
N ILE A 21 -7.36 -8.04 -12.94
CA ILE A 21 -8.06 -7.53 -11.77
C ILE A 21 -7.46 -8.11 -10.48
N VAL A 22 -7.16 -9.40 -10.45
CA VAL A 22 -6.57 -10.07 -9.28
C VAL A 22 -5.17 -9.53 -9.01
N ALA A 23 -4.32 -9.40 -10.03
CA ALA A 23 -2.98 -8.85 -9.89
C ALA A 23 -3.02 -7.40 -9.38
N TRP A 24 -3.93 -6.58 -9.91
CA TRP A 24 -4.11 -5.19 -9.50
C TRP A 24 -4.62 -5.08 -8.05
N ALA A 25 -5.62 -5.90 -7.69
CA ALA A 25 -6.16 -5.95 -6.34
C ALA A 25 -5.12 -6.42 -5.31
N TYR A 26 -4.24 -7.35 -5.69
CA TYR A 26 -3.16 -7.85 -4.84
C TYR A 26 -2.02 -6.82 -4.71
N SER A 27 -1.74 -6.06 -5.76
CA SER A 27 -0.70 -5.02 -5.75
C SER A 27 -1.10 -3.79 -4.91
N LYS A 28 -2.38 -3.41 -4.89
CA LYS A 28 -2.80 -2.11 -4.35
C LYS A 28 -3.21 -2.10 -2.87
N ARG A 29 -3.46 -3.25 -2.23
CA ARG A 29 -4.24 -3.27 -0.97
C ARG A 29 -3.44 -3.22 0.33
N THR A 30 -2.16 -3.57 0.37
CA THR A 30 -1.55 -3.91 1.68
C THR A 30 -0.19 -3.29 2.01
N LYS A 31 0.52 -2.65 1.07
CA LYS A 31 1.82 -2.06 1.41
C LYS A 31 1.72 -0.59 1.83
N ASN A 32 1.05 0.24 1.03
CA ASN A 32 1.01 1.69 1.29
C ASN A 32 0.30 2.12 2.57
N ARG A 33 -0.70 1.38 3.06
CA ARG A 33 -1.43 1.78 4.29
C ARG A 33 -0.76 1.31 5.58
N PHE A 34 0.13 0.32 5.50
CA PHE A 34 0.87 -0.17 6.66
C PHE A 34 2.23 0.51 6.80
N ASP A 35 2.92 0.83 5.71
CA ASP A 35 4.15 1.65 5.76
C ASP A 35 3.86 3.03 6.36
N ASP A 36 2.77 3.67 5.94
CA ASP A 36 2.39 5.03 6.39
C ASP A 36 1.91 5.04 7.85
N ALA A 37 1.07 4.07 8.25
CA ALA A 37 0.60 3.96 9.63
C ALA A 37 1.68 3.47 10.61
N ALA A 38 2.64 2.65 10.16
CA ALA A 38 3.78 2.26 10.97
C ALA A 38 4.72 3.45 11.18
N ASN A 39 5.05 4.19 10.12
CA ASN A 39 5.93 5.36 10.23
C ASN A 39 5.28 6.48 11.06
N ALA A 40 3.95 6.63 11.04
CA ALA A 40 3.24 7.58 11.89
C ALA A 40 3.49 7.34 13.39
N ILE A 41 3.42 6.09 13.87
CA ILE A 41 3.68 5.76 15.29
C ILE A 41 5.14 6.05 15.67
N PHE A 42 6.09 5.85 14.74
CA PHE A 42 7.51 6.12 14.97
C PHE A 42 7.90 7.60 14.79
N GLU A 43 7.17 8.38 13.99
CA GLU A 43 7.40 9.82 13.83
C GLU A 43 6.96 10.60 15.07
N ASP A 44 5.81 10.24 15.67
CA ASP A 44 5.35 10.81 16.95
C ASP A 44 6.37 10.57 18.07
N GLU A 45 7.00 9.39 18.13
CA GLU A 45 8.00 9.06 19.15
C GLU A 45 9.32 9.86 18.97
N LYS A 46 9.70 10.15 17.73
CA LYS A 46 10.90 10.96 17.42
C LYS A 46 10.69 12.42 17.77
N GLU A 47 9.49 12.96 17.55
CA GLU A 47 9.14 14.34 17.88
C GLU A 47 9.03 14.53 19.41
N HIS A 48 8.45 13.54 20.11
CA HIS A 48 8.39 13.54 21.57
C HIS A 48 9.79 13.45 22.20
N LYS A 49 10.70 12.62 21.66
CA LYS A 49 12.08 12.51 22.18
C LYS A 49 12.89 13.79 22.00
N LYS A 50 12.67 14.53 20.90
CA LYS A 50 13.32 15.84 20.66
C LYS A 50 12.81 16.92 21.60
N THR A 51 11.53 16.89 21.97
CA THR A 51 10.95 17.86 22.90
C THR A 51 11.52 17.69 24.30
N ILE A 52 11.48 16.46 24.83
CA ILE A 52 12.02 16.13 26.17
C ILE A 52 13.52 16.44 26.29
N SER A 53 14.31 16.14 25.26
CA SER A 53 15.77 16.37 25.29
C SER A 53 16.19 17.83 25.12
N ASN A 54 15.32 18.71 24.61
CA ASN A 54 15.57 20.14 24.60
C ASN A 54 15.17 20.80 25.93
N GLU A 55 14.08 20.36 26.56
CA GLU A 55 13.67 20.85 27.89
C GLU A 55 14.69 20.47 28.98
N GLU A 56 15.25 19.26 28.93
CA GLU A 56 16.27 18.81 29.89
C GLU A 56 17.55 19.66 29.79
N LYS A 57 17.94 20.08 28.58
CA LYS A 57 19.12 20.94 28.33
C LYS A 57 18.92 22.41 28.68
N GLU A 58 17.68 22.88 28.78
CA GLU A 58 17.36 24.25 29.19
C GLU A 58 17.25 24.38 30.72
N SER A 59 16.89 23.30 31.43
CA SER A 59 16.87 23.29 32.91
C SER A 59 18.24 23.13 33.59
N GLU A 60 19.27 22.71 32.85
CA GLU A 60 20.64 22.53 33.36
C GLU A 60 21.56 23.74 33.09
N LYS A 61 21.02 24.86 32.58
CA LYS A 61 21.76 26.06 32.21
C LYS A 61 21.39 27.26 33.07
#